data_AF-A0ABD6E0N0-F1
#
_entry.id   AF-A0ABD6E0N0-F1
#
_cell.length_a   1.000
_cell.length_b   1.000
_cell.length_c   1.000
_cell.angle_alpha   90.00
_cell.angle_beta   90.00
_cell.angle_gamma   90.00
#
_symmetry.space_group_name_H-M   'P 1'
#
loop_
_entity.id
_entity.type
_entity.pdbx_description
1 polymer ?
#
loop_
_entity_poly.entity_id
_entity_poly.type
_entity_poly.pdbx_seq_one_letter_code
_entity_poly.pdbx_strand_id
1 'polypeptide(L)'
;QIYRSAINSIPTGQMIAARSMGMSKLKAIRYIILPQVLRLSIPGWSNELTIVLKDTSIAFSIGVIDLMRQGRYIYSVNHELVLQVLLLIALIYFVLVFSINKGLNYLEKKYKMTGFEIEIER
;
A
#
# COMPACT_ATOMS: atom_id res chain seq x y z
N GLN A 1 -8.59 -6.11 -9.88
CA GLN A 1 -8.80 -7.52 -10.30
C GLN A 1 -9.21 -8.41 -9.14
N ILE A 2 -8.56 -8.27 -7.97
CA ILE A 2 -8.85 -9.06 -6.75
C ILE A 2 -10.33 -9.08 -6.38
N TYR A 3 -11.02 -7.94 -6.32
CA TYR A 3 -12.46 -7.91 -5.98
C TYR A 3 -13.34 -8.63 -6.99
N ARG A 4 -13.04 -8.51 -8.29
CA ARG A 4 -13.80 -9.21 -9.33
C ARG A 4 -13.56 -10.72 -9.25
N SER A 5 -12.32 -11.14 -9.01
CA SER A 5 -11.98 -12.55 -8.78
C SER A 5 -12.61 -13.10 -7.50
N ALA A 6 -12.66 -12.32 -6.42
CA ALA A 6 -13.29 -12.70 -5.16
C ALA A 6 -14.82 -12.77 -5.24
N ILE A 7 -15.47 -11.97 -6.11
CA ILE A 7 -16.89 -12.11 -6.41
C ILE A 7 -17.15 -13.37 -7.23
N ASN A 8 -16.32 -13.62 -8.25
CA ASN A 8 -16.46 -14.77 -9.13
C ASN A 8 -16.14 -16.11 -8.46
N SER A 9 -15.38 -16.11 -7.36
CA SER A 9 -15.06 -17.32 -6.60
C SER A 9 -16.19 -17.77 -5.68
N ILE A 10 -17.22 -16.93 -5.44
CA ILE A 10 -18.37 -17.30 -4.63
C ILE A 10 -19.36 -18.12 -5.47
N PRO A 11 -19.74 -19.34 -5.05
CA PRO A 11 -20.71 -20.15 -5.77
C PRO A 11 -22.07 -19.45 -5.90
N THR A 12 -22.64 -19.44 -7.10
CA THR A 12 -23.96 -18.86 -7.39
C THR A 12 -25.08 -19.47 -6.53
N GLY A 13 -24.89 -20.71 -6.04
CA GLY A 13 -25.80 -21.41 -5.14
C GLY A 13 -26.07 -20.66 -3.83
N GLN A 14 -25.13 -19.85 -3.33
CA GLN A 14 -25.35 -19.03 -2.13
C GLN A 14 -26.44 -17.97 -2.34
N MET A 15 -26.47 -17.36 -3.54
CA MET A 15 -27.50 -16.41 -3.91
C MET A 15 -28.86 -17.11 -4.05
N ILE A 16 -28.88 -18.29 -4.66
CA ILE A 16 -30.11 -19.06 -4.85
C ILE A 16 -30.68 -19.50 -3.48
N ALA A 17 -29.85 -20.04 -2.59
CA ALA A 17 -30.27 -20.45 -1.24
C ALA A 17 -30.78 -19.27 -0.41
N ALA A 18 -30.10 -18.12 -0.44
CA ALA A 18 -30.55 -16.92 0.27
C ALA A 18 -31.92 -16.43 -0.24
N ARG A 19 -32.14 -16.46 -1.56
CA ARG A 19 -33.43 -16.10 -2.17
C ARG A 19 -34.52 -17.12 -1.82
N SER A 20 -34.20 -18.41 -1.75
CA SER A 20 -35.13 -19.47 -1.33
C SER A 20 -35.53 -19.37 0.14
N MET A 21 -34.66 -18.83 1.00
CA MET A 21 -34.99 -18.51 2.40
C MET A 21 -35.76 -17.19 2.56
N GLY A 22 -36.26 -16.59 1.47
CA GLY A 22 -37.06 -15.37 1.50
C GLY A 22 -36.26 -14.07 1.61
N MET A 23 -34.93 -14.09 1.52
CA MET A 23 -34.15 -12.85 1.52
C MET A 23 -34.36 -12.05 0.22
N SER A 24 -34.43 -10.72 0.32
CA SER A 24 -34.30 -9.85 -0.85
C SER A 24 -32.87 -9.90 -1.41
N LYS A 25 -32.69 -9.64 -2.72
CA LYS A 25 -31.37 -9.63 -3.37
C LYS A 25 -30.37 -8.73 -2.63
N LEU A 26 -30.82 -7.55 -2.20
CA LEU A 26 -30.01 -6.61 -1.41
C LEU A 26 -29.61 -7.16 -0.04
N LYS A 27 -30.53 -7.85 0.67
CA LYS A 27 -30.20 -8.53 1.94
C LYS A 27 -29.17 -9.64 1.73
N ALA A 28 -29.37 -10.48 0.71
CA ALA A 28 -28.42 -11.54 0.39
C ALA A 28 -27.02 -10.98 0.06
N ILE A 29 -26.94 -9.92 -0.74
CA ILE A 29 -25.65 -9.29 -1.06
C ILE A 29 -24.99 -8.72 0.20
N ARG A 30 -25.72 -7.95 1.01
CA ARG A 30 -25.17 -7.25 2.17
C ARG A 30 -24.71 -8.20 3.28
N TYR A 31 -25.48 -9.25 3.56
CA TYR A 31 -25.26 -10.11 4.72
C TYR A 31 -24.50 -11.39 4.40
N ILE A 32 -24.49 -11.85 3.15
CA ILE A 32 -23.86 -13.12 2.76
C ILE A 32 -22.69 -12.86 1.83
N ILE A 33 -22.94 -12.28 0.65
CA ILE A 33 -21.92 -12.14 -0.40
C ILE A 33 -20.82 -11.16 0.03
N LEU A 34 -21.18 -9.94 0.43
CA LEU A 34 -20.24 -8.87 0.74
C LEU A 34 -19.21 -9.25 1.82
N PRO A 35 -19.58 -9.79 3.00
CA PRO A 35 -18.59 -10.19 4.00
C PRO A 35 -17.67 -11.33 3.52
N GLN A 36 -18.14 -12.22 2.65
CA GLN A 36 -17.30 -13.27 2.04
C GLN A 36 -16.32 -12.69 1.02
N VAL A 37 -16.79 -11.83 0.11
CA VAL A 37 -15.95 -11.14 -0.88
C VAL A 37 -14.84 -10.38 -0.18
N LEU A 38 -15.16 -9.64 0.88
CA LEU A 38 -14.18 -8.88 1.65
C LEU A 38 -13.12 -9.81 2.23
N ARG A 39 -13.53 -10.91 2.88
CA ARG A 39 -12.59 -11.88 3.49
C ARG A 39 -11.70 -12.58 2.47
N LEU A 40 -12.25 -12.93 1.31
CA LEU A 40 -11.52 -13.55 0.18
C LEU A 40 -10.60 -12.55 -0.52
N SER A 41 -10.88 -11.26 -0.46
CA SER A 41 -10.07 -10.22 -1.09
C SER A 41 -8.86 -9.82 -0.25
N ILE A 42 -8.88 -10.06 1.08
CA ILE A 42 -7.80 -9.67 2.00
C ILE A 42 -6.42 -10.23 1.59
N PRO A 43 -6.26 -11.54 1.27
CA PRO A 43 -4.95 -12.08 0.88
C PRO A 43 -4.42 -11.43 -0.41
N GLY A 44 -5.28 -11.23 -1.41
CA GLY A 44 -4.89 -10.56 -2.65
C GLY A 44 -4.51 -9.10 -2.41
N TRP A 45 -5.22 -8.42 -1.52
CA TRP A 45 -4.91 -7.05 -1.12
C TRP A 45 -3.54 -6.92 -0.46
N SER A 46 -3.17 -7.88 0.39
CA SER A 46 -1.84 -7.91 0.99
C SER A 46 -0.74 -8.01 -0.06
N ASN A 47 -0.94 -8.81 -1.12
CA ASN A 47 0.03 -8.95 -2.19
C ASN A 47 0.21 -7.64 -2.98
N GLU A 48 -0.89 -6.97 -3.35
CA GLU A 48 -0.83 -5.67 -4.05
C GLU A 48 -0.20 -4.57 -3.19
N LEU A 49 -0.46 -4.56 -1.88
CA LEU A 49 0.19 -3.61 -0.97
C LEU A 49 1.71 -3.78 -0.97
N THR A 50 2.22 -5.01 -0.94
CA THR A 50 3.67 -5.28 -1.03
C THR A 50 4.26 -4.81 -2.36
N ILE A 51 3.57 -5.04 -3.47
CA ILE A 51 3.99 -4.57 -4.80
C ILE A 51 4.07 -3.05 -4.84
N VAL A 52 3.02 -2.36 -4.39
CA VAL A 52 2.97 -0.89 -4.36
C VAL A 52 4.07 -0.32 -3.45
N LEU A 53 4.34 -0.94 -2.30
CA LEU A 53 5.45 -0.54 -1.42
C LEU A 53 6.80 -0.69 -2.11
N LYS A 54 7.04 -1.80 -2.81
CA LYS A 54 8.26 -2.04 -3.57
C LYS A 54 8.42 -1.01 -4.69
N ASP A 55 7.39 -0.76 -5.48
CA ASP A 55 7.43 0.22 -6.57
C ASP A 55 7.66 1.65 -6.04
N THR A 56 7.05 1.98 -4.91
CA THR A 56 7.29 3.26 -4.21
C THR A 56 8.74 3.39 -3.75
N SER A 57 9.34 2.31 -3.24
CA SER A 57 10.75 2.31 -2.82
C SER A 57 11.71 2.55 -3.99
N ILE A 58 11.40 1.99 -5.18
CA ILE A 58 12.18 2.19 -6.40
C ILE A 58 12.07 3.66 -6.86
N ALA A 59 10.84 4.20 -6.90
CA ALA A 59 10.61 5.59 -7.26
C ALA A 59 11.34 6.55 -6.30
N PHE A 60 11.35 6.22 -5.00
CA PHE A 60 12.07 6.99 -4.00
C PHE A 60 13.59 6.98 -4.22
N SER A 61 14.17 5.82 -4.52
CA SER A 61 15.59 5.68 -4.84
C SER A 61 15.99 6.51 -6.07
N ILE A 62 15.17 6.48 -7.13
CA ILE A 62 15.38 7.32 -8.33
C ILE A 62 15.35 8.80 -7.96
N GLY A 63 14.38 9.22 -7.14
CA GLY A 63 14.28 10.61 -6.67
C GLY A 63 15.53 11.09 -5.93
N VAL A 64 16.14 10.24 -5.08
CA VAL A 64 17.40 10.56 -4.40
C VAL A 64 18.54 10.75 -5.39
N ILE A 65 18.65 9.86 -6.37
CA ILE A 65 19.71 9.92 -7.38
C ILE A 65 19.62 11.23 -8.15
N ASP A 66 18.42 11.64 -8.56
CA ASP A 66 18.22 12.90 -9.30
C ASP A 66 18.49 14.13 -8.43
N LEU A 67 18.04 14.11 -7.17
CA LEU A 67 18.34 15.20 -6.23
C LEU A 67 19.86 15.31 -6.01
N MET A 68 20.54 14.16 -5.92
CA MET A 68 21.99 14.14 -5.80
C MET A 68 22.70 14.65 -7.04
N ARG A 69 22.24 14.28 -8.24
CA ARG A 69 22.78 14.79 -9.52
C ARG A 69 22.69 16.31 -9.59
N GLN A 70 21.54 16.89 -9.23
CA GLN A 70 21.39 18.34 -9.18
C GLN A 70 22.33 18.98 -8.15
N GLY A 71 22.49 18.35 -6.99
CA GLY A 71 23.48 18.77 -6.00
C GLY A 71 24.89 18.82 -6.57
N ARG A 72 25.32 17.77 -7.30
CA ARG A 72 26.65 17.73 -7.94
C ARG A 72 26.85 18.84 -8.93
N TYR A 73 25.83 19.13 -9.74
CA TYR A 73 25.90 20.24 -10.68
C TYR A 73 26.16 21.57 -9.97
N ILE A 74 25.44 21.85 -8.89
CA ILE A 74 25.56 23.11 -8.14
C ILE A 74 26.95 23.25 -7.50
N TYR A 75 27.42 22.21 -6.80
CA TYR A 75 28.70 22.30 -6.09
C TYR A 75 29.91 22.11 -7.02
N SER A 76 29.75 21.51 -8.21
CA SER A 76 30.83 21.46 -9.21
C SER A 76 31.19 22.83 -9.78
N VAL A 77 30.25 23.78 -9.72
CA VAL A 77 30.48 25.18 -10.07
C VAL A 77 30.94 25.95 -8.83
N ASN A 78 30.35 25.66 -7.67
CA ASN A 78 30.60 26.37 -6.41
C ASN A 78 31.13 25.44 -5.33
N HIS A 79 32.44 25.17 -5.36
CA HIS A 79 33.10 24.19 -4.48
C HIS A 79 33.00 24.54 -2.99
N GLU A 80 32.85 25.81 -2.63
CA GLU A 80 32.66 26.24 -1.23
C GLU A 80 31.28 25.83 -0.66
N LEU A 81 30.28 25.61 -1.53
CA LEU A 81 28.91 25.29 -1.14
C LEU A 81 28.67 23.79 -0.99
N VAL A 82 29.67 22.93 -1.23
CA VAL A 82 29.54 21.45 -1.18
C VAL A 82 28.84 20.99 0.11
N LEU A 83 29.29 21.49 1.25
CA LEU A 83 28.78 21.09 2.56
C LEU A 83 27.32 21.54 2.73
N GLN A 84 26.99 22.78 2.36
CA GLN A 84 25.64 23.33 2.47
C GLN A 84 24.64 22.60 1.56
N VAL A 85 25.05 22.28 0.33
CA VAL A 85 24.23 21.53 -0.64
C VAL A 85 23.97 20.11 -0.15
N LEU A 86 25.00 19.42 0.36
CA LEU A 86 24.83 18.07 0.92
C LEU A 86 23.91 18.08 2.15
N LEU A 87 24.05 19.06 3.05
CA LEU A 87 23.17 19.21 4.21
C LEU A 87 21.71 19.45 3.81
N LEU A 88 21.48 20.31 2.81
CA LEU A 88 20.13 20.57 2.31
C LEU A 88 19.50 19.31 1.71
N ILE A 89 20.26 18.55 0.93
CA ILE A 89 19.81 17.31 0.31
C ILE A 89 19.49 16.26 1.38
N ALA A 90 20.36 16.12 2.39
CA ALA A 90 20.13 15.24 3.53
C ALA A 90 18.87 15.64 4.31
N LEU A 91 18.64 16.93 4.51
CA LEU A 91 17.45 17.46 5.20
C LEU A 91 16.17 17.16 4.41
N ILE A 92 16.15 17.42 3.09
CA ILE A 92 15.00 17.12 2.23
C ILE A 92 14.68 15.63 2.30
N TYR A 93 15.70 14.78 2.16
CA TYR A 93 15.54 13.33 2.26
C TYR A 93 15.00 12.90 3.62
N PHE A 94 15.55 13.42 4.72
CA PHE A 94 15.11 13.12 6.07
C PHE A 94 13.63 13.48 6.28
N VAL A 95 13.20 14.67 5.87
CA VAL A 95 11.81 15.11 5.99
C VAL A 95 10.87 14.21 5.19
N LEU A 96 11.24 13.82 3.97
CA LEU A 96 10.48 12.90 3.12
C LEU A 96 10.31 11.52 3.78
N VAL A 97 11.42 10.89 4.15
CA VAL A 97 11.42 9.56 4.79
C VAL A 97 10.64 9.59 6.09
N PHE A 98 10.88 10.60 6.94
CA PHE A 98 10.23 10.73 8.23
C PHE A 98 8.71 10.90 8.09
N SER A 99 8.27 11.75 7.17
CA SER A 99 6.84 12.01 6.93
C SER A 99 6.12 10.76 6.40
N ILE A 100 6.73 10.05 5.45
CA ILE A 100 6.16 8.82 4.88
C ILE A 100 6.09 7.72 5.95
N ASN A 101 7.17 7.46 6.69
CA ASN A 101 7.17 6.44 7.75
C ASN A 101 6.15 6.75 8.84
N LYS A 102 6.02 8.02 9.23
CA LYS A 102 5.02 8.44 10.20
C LYS A 102 3.59 8.25 9.67
N GLY A 103 3.36 8.56 8.39
CA GLY A 103 2.09 8.32 7.71
C GLY A 103 1.73 6.83 7.62
N LEU A 104 2.70 5.99 7.23
CA LEU A 104 2.53 4.53 7.18
C LEU A 104 2.25 3.95 8.56
N ASN A 105 3.01 4.33 9.59
CA ASN A 105 2.78 3.90 10.96
C ASN A 105 1.41 4.32 11.49
N TYR A 106 0.92 5.50 11.11
CA TYR A 106 -0.42 5.96 11.47
C TYR A 106 -1.51 5.11 10.78
N LEU A 107 -1.35 4.84 9.49
CA LEU A 107 -2.27 3.98 8.73
C LEU A 107 -2.25 2.54 9.27
N GLU A 108 -1.08 1.99 9.55
CA GLU A 108 -0.93 0.65 10.13
C GLU A 108 -1.65 0.55 11.48
N LYS A 109 -1.43 1.53 12.38
CA LYS A 109 -2.14 1.56 13.67
C LYS A 109 -3.65 1.69 13.52
N LYS A 110 -4.13 2.44 12.52
CA LYS A 110 -5.56 2.65 12.26
C LYS A 110 -6.23 1.42 11.63
N TYR A 111 -5.49 0.68 10.81
CA TYR A 111 -6.01 -0.46 10.04
C TYR A 111 -5.47 -1.82 10.52
N LYS A 112 -4.85 -1.88 11.71
CA LYS A 112 -4.41 -3.13 12.33
C LYS A 112 -5.61 -4.07 12.51
N MET A 113 -5.84 -4.93 11.52
CA MET A 113 -6.57 -6.17 11.68
C MET A 113 -5.60 -7.17 12.30
N THR A 114 -5.69 -7.30 13.62
CA THR A 114 -5.07 -8.39 14.40
C THR A 114 -5.48 -9.72 13.78
N GLY A 115 -4.58 -10.40 13.07
CA GLY A 115 -4.89 -11.76 12.60
C GLY A 115 -4.08 -12.40 11.48
N PHE A 116 -3.06 -11.78 10.88
CA PHE A 116 -2.15 -12.51 9.99
C PHE A 116 -0.72 -12.02 10.20
N GLU A 117 -0.01 -12.75 11.07
CA GLU A 117 1.44 -12.78 11.08
C GLU A 117 1.88 -13.26 9.70
N ILE A 118 2.29 -12.32 8.85
CA ILE A 118 3.14 -12.67 7.72
C ILE A 118 4.47 -12.98 8.38
N GLU A 119 4.70 -14.26 8.59
CA GLU A 119 6.00 -14.83 8.88
C GLU A 119 6.88 -14.45 7.68
N ILE A 120 7.55 -13.31 7.77
CA ILE A 120 8.60 -12.93 6.85
C ILE A 120 9.76 -13.86 7.21
N GLU A 121 9.78 -15.04 6.59
CA GLU A 121 11.00 -15.84 6.52
C GLU A 121 12.09 -14.93 5.96
N ARG A 122 13.11 -14.72 6.80
CA ARG A 122 14.30 -13.92 6.53
C ARG A 122 15.28 -14.67 5.65
#